data_AF-A0A6N0IKZ5-F1
#
_entry.id   AF-A0A6N0IKZ5-F1
#
_cell.length_a   1.000
_cell.length_b   1.000
_cell.length_c   1.000
_cell.angle_alpha   90.00
_cell.angle_beta   90.00
_cell.angle_gamma   90.00
#
_symmetry.space_group_name_H-M   'P 1'
#
loop_
_entity.id
_entity.type
_entity.pdbx_description
1 polymer ?
#
loop_
_entity_poly.entity_id
_entity_poly.type
_entity_poly.pdbx_seq_one_letter_code
_entity_poly.pdbx_strand_id
1 'polypeptide(L)'
;MKRTRAGFTLLEMLIAIAIFSSLALMTQQVTSGVTHANSVVAGHDKKLHIVQQTMSFLTHDLTQMMPRPVRGEQGQREPALLAGAGVLASESEGVRFVRGGVVNPLMRLPRSNLLTVGYRIRNGYLERLVWPLTDAADSVEPTIQKLFPADLLRLQFHDGTRWLEDWSSQQTIPAAVRMILHSPQWGDIERIWLLHGALSS
;
A
#
# COMPACT_ATOMS: atom_id res chain seq x y z
N MET A 1 -13.42 -80.45 17.09
CA MET A 1 -14.47 -79.46 16.78
C MET A 1 -14.05 -78.68 15.53
N LYS A 2 -14.65 -78.96 14.37
CA LYS A 2 -14.35 -78.22 13.11
C LYS A 2 -15.22 -76.97 13.06
N ARG A 3 -14.60 -75.78 13.13
CA ARG A 3 -15.26 -74.50 12.83
C ARG A 3 -15.49 -74.42 11.32
N THR A 4 -16.74 -74.39 10.87
CA THR A 4 -17.09 -74.00 9.50
C THR A 4 -16.74 -72.53 9.31
N ARG A 5 -15.82 -72.23 8.38
CA ARG A 5 -15.56 -70.86 7.94
C ARG A 5 -16.68 -70.48 6.97
N ALA A 6 -17.56 -69.57 7.37
CA ALA A 6 -18.48 -68.93 6.43
C ALA A 6 -17.65 -68.01 5.51
N GLY A 7 -17.75 -68.21 4.20
CA GLY A 7 -17.16 -67.32 3.20
C GLY A 7 -18.04 -66.09 2.98
N PHE A 8 -17.43 -64.98 2.58
CA PHE A 8 -18.16 -63.76 2.22
C PHE A 8 -19.09 -63.99 1.02
N THR A 9 -20.30 -63.46 1.10
CA THR A 9 -21.25 -63.46 -0.01
C THR A 9 -20.92 -62.34 -1.00
N LEU A 10 -21.33 -62.53 -2.26
CA LEU A 10 -21.21 -61.49 -3.29
C LEU A 10 -21.95 -60.20 -2.89
N LEU A 11 -23.07 -60.34 -2.19
CA LEU A 11 -23.85 -59.22 -1.67
C LEU A 11 -23.06 -58.40 -0.64
N GLU A 12 -22.35 -59.05 0.29
CA GLU A 12 -21.53 -58.36 1.28
C GLU A 12 -20.37 -57.58 0.66
N MET A 13 -19.74 -58.12 -0.37
CA MET A 13 -18.69 -57.40 -1.10
C MET A 13 -19.23 -56.21 -1.88
N LEU A 14 -20.41 -56.33 -2.48
CA LEU A 14 -21.05 -55.22 -3.19
C LEU A 14 -21.45 -54.10 -2.23
N ILE A 15 -22.04 -54.44 -1.08
CA ILE A 15 -22.38 -53.47 -0.03
C ILE A 15 -21.12 -52.81 0.54
N ALA A 16 -20.06 -53.58 0.82
CA ALA A 16 -18.81 -53.04 1.34
C ALA A 16 -18.16 -52.04 0.36
N ILE A 17 -18.11 -52.35 -0.94
CA ILE A 17 -17.56 -51.46 -1.97
C ILE A 17 -18.44 -50.21 -2.13
N ALA A 18 -19.76 -50.35 -2.09
CA ALA A 18 -20.68 -49.22 -2.16
C ALA A 18 -20.48 -48.24 -0.99
N ILE A 19 -20.37 -48.75 0.25
CA ILE A 19 -20.10 -47.93 1.44
C ILE A 19 -18.71 -47.30 1.36
N PHE A 20 -17.68 -48.05 0.96
CA PHE A 20 -16.32 -47.53 0.89
C PHE A 20 -16.18 -46.43 -0.17
N SER A 21 -16.81 -46.63 -1.34
CA SER A 21 -16.82 -45.63 -2.41
C SER A 21 -17.57 -44.36 -2.02
N SER A 22 -18.70 -44.45 -1.31
CA SER A 22 -19.44 -43.27 -0.86
C SER A 22 -18.67 -42.48 0.20
N LEU A 23 -18.02 -43.16 1.15
CA LEU A 23 -17.13 -42.53 2.13
C LEU A 23 -15.93 -41.85 1.46
N ALA A 24 -15.31 -42.48 0.46
CA ALA A 24 -14.21 -41.89 -0.30
C ALA A 24 -14.64 -40.60 -1.04
N LEU A 25 -15.82 -40.62 -1.69
CA LEU A 25 -16.37 -39.44 -2.37
C LEU A 25 -16.71 -38.31 -1.40
N MET A 26 -17.33 -38.62 -0.25
CA MET A 26 -17.61 -37.63 0.79
C MET A 26 -16.32 -37.00 1.34
N THR A 27 -15.30 -37.81 1.60
CA THR A 27 -13.99 -37.33 2.05
C THR A 27 -13.36 -36.40 1.02
N GLN A 28 -13.38 -36.79 -0.26
CA GLN A 28 -12.87 -35.97 -1.35
C GLN A 28 -13.64 -34.64 -1.49
N GLN A 29 -14.96 -34.65 -1.31
CA GLN A 29 -15.78 -33.43 -1.32
C GLN A 29 -15.44 -32.50 -0.16
N VAL A 30 -15.31 -33.01 1.06
CA VAL A 30 -14.92 -32.22 2.24
C VAL A 30 -13.52 -31.63 2.05
N THR A 31 -12.55 -32.43 1.63
CA THR A 31 -11.19 -31.94 1.36
C THR A 31 -11.19 -30.88 0.27
N SER A 32 -11.92 -31.10 -0.83
CA SER A 32 -12.05 -30.12 -1.91
C SER A 32 -12.69 -28.82 -1.42
N GLY A 33 -13.75 -28.90 -0.61
CA GLY A 33 -14.41 -27.75 0.00
C GLY A 33 -13.48 -26.94 0.90
N VAL A 34 -12.68 -27.61 1.74
CA VAL A 34 -11.67 -26.96 2.60
C VAL A 34 -10.58 -26.30 1.77
N THR A 35 -10.07 -26.96 0.72
CA THR A 35 -9.05 -26.36 -0.17
C THR A 35 -9.59 -25.13 -0.92
N HIS A 36 -10.85 -25.17 -1.36
CA HIS A 36 -11.49 -24.03 -2.01
C HIS A 36 -11.71 -22.86 -1.04
N ALA A 37 -12.24 -23.13 0.16
CA ALA A 37 -12.38 -22.12 1.20
C ALA A 37 -11.04 -21.47 1.57
N ASN A 38 -9.97 -22.28 1.73
CA ASN A 38 -8.62 -21.77 1.97
C ASN A 38 -8.12 -20.87 0.84
N SER A 39 -8.43 -21.19 -0.42
CA SER A 39 -8.05 -20.37 -1.57
C SER A 39 -8.77 -19.01 -1.61
N VAL A 40 -10.05 -18.96 -1.20
CA VAL A 40 -10.82 -17.72 -1.08
C VAL A 40 -10.29 -16.86 0.06
N VAL A 41 -10.01 -17.46 1.23
CA VAL A 41 -9.44 -16.76 2.39
C VAL A 41 -8.06 -16.18 2.06
N ALA A 42 -7.16 -16.95 1.46
CA ALA A 42 -5.84 -16.48 1.06
C ALA A 42 -5.88 -15.31 0.06
N GLY A 43 -6.92 -15.23 -0.77
CA GLY A 43 -7.16 -14.09 -1.66
C GLY A 43 -7.53 -12.81 -0.92
N HIS A 44 -8.29 -12.90 0.17
CA HIS A 44 -8.66 -11.76 1.01
C HIS A 44 -7.46 -11.25 1.82
N ASP A 45 -6.63 -12.15 2.35
CA ASP A 45 -5.42 -11.79 3.11
C ASP A 45 -4.44 -10.96 2.26
N LYS A 46 -4.24 -11.34 0.99
CA LYS A 46 -3.38 -10.59 0.07
C LYS A 46 -3.87 -9.16 -0.17
N LYS A 47 -5.18 -8.98 -0.35
CA LYS A 47 -5.77 -7.65 -0.58
C LYS A 47 -5.62 -6.76 0.65
N LEU A 48 -5.89 -7.31 1.84
CA LEU A 48 -5.72 -6.59 3.10
C LEU A 48 -4.25 -6.22 3.35
N HIS A 49 -3.32 -7.15 3.06
CA HIS A 49 -1.88 -6.90 3.20
C HIS A 49 -1.40 -5.71 2.36
N ILE A 50 -1.86 -5.58 1.11
CA ILE A 50 -1.50 -4.45 0.24
C ILE A 50 -1.99 -3.12 0.82
N VAL A 51 -3.21 -3.07 1.38
CA VAL A 51 -3.74 -1.87 2.05
C VAL A 51 -2.89 -1.53 3.28
N GLN A 52 -2.58 -2.51 4.13
CA GLN A 52 -1.73 -2.31 5.30
C GLN A 52 -0.33 -1.81 4.93
N GLN A 53 0.29 -2.40 3.91
CA GLN A 53 1.59 -1.98 3.39
C GLN A 53 1.55 -0.53 2.86
N THR A 54 0.51 -0.19 2.10
CA THR A 54 0.29 1.18 1.60
C THR A 54 0.21 2.17 2.76
N MET A 55 -0.60 1.86 3.78
CA MET A 55 -0.75 2.73 4.96
C MET A 55 0.55 2.86 5.75
N SER A 56 1.36 1.81 5.81
CA SER A 56 2.69 1.84 6.42
C SER A 56 3.62 2.81 5.68
N PHE A 57 3.69 2.74 4.34
CA PHE A 57 4.49 3.68 3.54
C PHE A 57 4.02 5.12 3.71
N LEU A 58 2.72 5.38 3.56
CA LEU A 58 2.14 6.71 3.71
C LEU A 58 2.45 7.30 5.09
N THR A 59 2.23 6.51 6.15
CA THR A 59 2.50 6.94 7.52
C THR A 59 3.98 7.23 7.73
N HIS A 60 4.85 6.33 7.31
CA HIS A 60 6.30 6.50 7.49
C HIS A 60 6.84 7.71 6.72
N ASP A 61 6.33 7.98 5.51
CA ASP A 61 6.76 9.13 4.72
C ASP A 61 6.19 10.44 5.26
N LEU A 62 4.87 10.54 5.45
CA LEU A 62 4.20 11.78 5.85
C LEU A 62 4.65 12.23 7.25
N THR A 63 4.74 11.32 8.22
CA THR A 63 5.10 11.70 9.59
C THR A 63 6.54 12.19 9.74
N GLN A 64 7.40 11.93 8.74
CA GLN A 64 8.80 12.33 8.68
C GLN A 64 9.06 13.41 7.61
N MET A 65 8.02 14.10 7.16
CA MET A 65 8.12 15.21 6.23
C MET A 65 8.96 16.34 6.82
N MET A 66 9.80 16.95 5.99
CA MET A 66 10.70 18.04 6.39
C MET A 66 10.30 19.34 5.68
N PRO A 67 10.33 20.50 6.37
CA PRO A 67 10.13 21.82 5.76
C PRO A 67 11.36 22.25 4.94
N ARG A 68 11.69 21.49 3.89
CA ARG A 68 12.86 21.71 3.04
C ARG A 68 12.43 21.90 1.58
N PRO A 69 12.54 23.13 1.03
CA PRO A 69 12.46 23.37 -0.40
C PRO A 69 13.51 22.56 -1.17
N VAL A 70 13.21 22.18 -2.40
CA VAL A 70 14.14 21.45 -3.27
C VAL A 70 14.39 22.23 -4.54
N ARG A 71 15.42 21.81 -5.29
CA ARG A 71 15.57 22.21 -6.68
C ARG A 71 14.97 21.12 -7.56
N GLY A 72 14.07 21.53 -8.45
CA GLY A 72 13.53 20.68 -9.49
C GLY A 72 14.57 20.36 -10.55
N GLU A 73 14.14 19.59 -11.54
CA GLU A 73 14.92 19.09 -12.67
C GLU A 73 15.77 20.20 -13.33
N GLN A 74 15.15 21.27 -13.81
CA GLN A 74 15.82 22.38 -14.51
C GLN A 74 16.51 23.37 -13.55
N GLY A 75 16.73 22.98 -12.29
CA GLY A 75 17.35 23.81 -11.25
C GLY A 75 16.43 24.90 -10.67
N GLN A 76 15.15 24.93 -11.08
CA GLN A 76 14.14 25.82 -10.52
C GLN A 76 13.87 25.50 -9.04
N ARG A 77 13.55 26.51 -8.24
CA ARG A 77 13.14 26.28 -6.85
C ARG A 77 11.73 25.72 -6.81
N GLU A 78 11.56 24.64 -6.06
CA GLU A 78 10.26 24.04 -5.76
C GLU A 78 9.94 24.12 -4.27
N PRO A 79 8.64 24.19 -3.91
CA PRO A 79 8.21 24.26 -2.53
C PRO A 79 8.58 23.00 -1.74
N ALA A 80 8.62 23.12 -0.41
CA ALA A 80 8.86 21.99 0.49
C ALA A 80 7.81 20.87 0.33
N LEU A 81 6.56 21.28 0.10
CA LEU A 81 5.44 20.43 -0.27
C LEU A 81 4.86 20.95 -1.59
N LEU A 82 4.92 20.13 -2.63
CA LEU A 82 4.22 20.38 -3.89
C LEU A 82 3.02 19.45 -3.94
N ALA A 83 1.81 19.98 -4.03
CA ALA A 83 0.59 19.18 -4.10
C ALA A 83 -0.45 19.83 -5.00
N GLY A 84 -1.32 19.03 -5.60
CA GLY A 84 -2.42 19.49 -6.43
C GLY A 84 -2.65 18.63 -7.66
N ALA A 85 -3.59 19.05 -8.51
CA ALA A 85 -3.97 18.34 -9.72
C ALA A 85 -2.79 18.16 -10.69
N GLY A 86 -2.61 16.94 -11.21
CA GLY A 86 -1.60 16.64 -12.23
C GLY A 86 -0.14 16.65 -11.74
N VAL A 87 0.12 16.93 -10.46
CA VAL A 87 1.46 16.85 -9.87
C VAL A 87 2.05 15.45 -10.10
N LEU A 88 3.32 15.38 -10.54
CA LEU A 88 4.00 14.14 -10.95
C LEU A 88 3.31 13.39 -12.12
N ALA A 89 2.58 14.13 -12.96
CA ALA A 89 1.73 13.59 -14.03
C ALA A 89 0.78 12.51 -13.49
N SER A 90 0.11 12.86 -12.39
CA SER A 90 -1.01 12.11 -11.81
C SER A 90 -2.26 12.25 -12.67
N GLU A 91 -3.06 11.20 -12.74
CA GLU A 91 -4.43 11.21 -13.31
C GLU A 91 -5.45 11.87 -12.35
N SER A 92 -5.04 12.15 -11.10
CA SER A 92 -5.79 12.86 -10.07
C SER A 92 -4.92 13.99 -9.49
N GLU A 93 -5.08 14.33 -8.21
CA GLU A 93 -4.04 15.05 -7.48
C GLU A 93 -2.79 14.18 -7.31
N GLY A 94 -1.66 14.84 -7.08
CA GLY A 94 -0.41 14.23 -6.68
C GLY A 94 0.25 15.07 -5.60
N VAL A 95 1.26 14.49 -4.97
CA VAL A 95 2.03 15.19 -3.94
C VAL A 95 3.50 14.79 -4.00
N ARG A 96 4.40 15.74 -3.77
CA ARG A 96 5.85 15.57 -3.64
C ARG A 96 6.34 16.33 -2.41
N PHE A 97 7.18 15.69 -1.60
CA PHE A 97 7.82 16.32 -0.45
C PHE A 97 9.15 15.66 -0.11
N VAL A 98 9.93 16.33 0.73
CA VAL A 98 11.14 15.77 1.32
C VAL A 98 10.81 15.09 2.63
N ARG A 99 11.37 13.91 2.85
CA ARG A 99 11.30 13.20 4.13
C ARG A 99 12.68 12.85 4.68
N GLY A 100 12.76 12.75 5.99
CA GLY A 100 13.95 12.25 6.70
C GLY A 100 13.90 10.77 7.02
N GLY A 101 14.69 10.39 8.03
CA GLY A 101 14.67 9.09 8.70
C GLY A 101 15.25 7.92 7.91
N VAL A 102 16.02 8.18 6.85
CA VAL A 102 16.92 7.15 6.32
C VAL A 102 18.09 6.99 7.27
N VAL A 103 18.22 5.81 7.88
CA VAL A 103 19.35 5.50 8.75
C VAL A 103 20.57 5.21 7.86
N ASN A 104 21.60 6.05 7.94
CA ASN A 104 22.92 5.81 7.33
C ASN A 104 23.97 5.63 8.43
N PRO A 105 23.95 4.49 9.15
CA PRO A 105 24.66 4.36 10.42
C PRO A 105 26.19 4.32 10.26
N LEU A 106 26.68 3.97 9.08
CA LEU A 106 28.11 3.86 8.79
C LEU A 106 28.67 5.06 8.03
N MET A 107 27.82 6.00 7.58
CA MET A 107 28.17 7.13 6.69
C MET A 107 29.20 6.77 5.59
N ARG A 108 29.14 5.53 5.10
CA ARG A 108 30.14 4.99 4.14
C ARG A 108 30.07 5.65 2.78
N LEU A 109 28.94 6.28 2.48
CA LEU A 109 28.69 7.01 1.25
C LEU A 109 28.26 8.43 1.63
N PRO A 110 28.76 9.47 0.96
CA PRO A 110 28.39 10.87 1.22
C PRO A 110 26.97 11.13 0.70
N ARG A 111 25.97 10.60 1.40
CA ARG A 111 24.56 10.70 1.08
C ARG A 111 23.84 11.31 2.26
N SER A 112 22.98 12.29 1.98
CA SER A 112 22.06 12.84 2.97
C SER A 112 21.09 11.74 3.44
N ASN A 113 20.62 11.85 4.68
CA ASN A 113 19.56 10.98 5.23
C ASN A 113 18.14 11.40 4.77
N LEU A 114 18.09 12.26 3.75
CA LEU A 114 16.87 12.83 3.19
C LEU A 114 16.57 12.21 1.83
N LEU A 115 15.30 11.91 1.60
CA LEU A 115 14.78 11.45 0.32
C LEU A 115 13.70 12.42 -0.15
N THR A 116 13.58 12.56 -1.46
CA THR A 116 12.36 13.11 -2.05
C THR A 116 11.43 11.94 -2.35
N VAL A 117 10.19 12.07 -1.91
CA VAL A 117 9.14 11.08 -2.17
C VAL A 117 7.93 11.76 -2.78
N GLY A 118 7.14 10.99 -3.52
CA GLY A 118 5.89 11.47 -4.08
C GLY A 118 4.86 10.38 -4.21
N TYR A 119 3.61 10.80 -4.33
CA TYR A 119 2.45 9.94 -4.51
C TYR A 119 1.60 10.47 -5.65
N ARG A 120 1.10 9.57 -6.50
CA ARG A 120 0.21 9.90 -7.62
C ARG A 120 -0.75 8.76 -7.93
N ILE A 121 -1.84 9.08 -8.62
CA ILE A 121 -2.67 8.08 -9.30
C ILE A 121 -2.15 7.93 -10.72
N ARG A 122 -1.89 6.68 -11.13
CA ARG A 122 -1.56 6.37 -12.51
C ARG A 122 -2.00 4.95 -12.85
N ASN A 123 -2.62 4.77 -14.01
CA ASN A 123 -3.10 3.48 -14.51
C ASN A 123 -4.01 2.74 -13.50
N GLY A 124 -4.82 3.47 -12.71
CA GLY A 124 -5.73 2.90 -11.70
C GLY A 124 -5.07 2.41 -10.41
N TYR A 125 -3.86 2.90 -10.09
CA TYR A 125 -3.18 2.60 -8.83
C TYR A 125 -2.61 3.85 -8.18
N LEU A 126 -2.58 3.83 -6.84
CA LEU A 126 -1.68 4.71 -6.11
C LEU A 126 -0.24 4.23 -6.33
N GLU A 127 0.58 5.09 -6.88
CA GLU A 127 2.02 4.88 -7.04
C GLU A 127 2.78 5.73 -6.03
N ARG A 128 3.84 5.16 -5.47
CA ARG A 128 4.84 5.86 -4.66
C ARG A 128 6.12 6.00 -5.48
N LEU A 129 6.62 7.23 -5.57
CA LEU A 129 7.84 7.59 -6.28
C LEU A 129 8.91 7.96 -5.26
N VAL A 130 10.12 7.45 -5.43
CA VAL A 130 11.24 7.69 -4.50
C VAL A 130 12.48 8.09 -5.28
N TRP A 131 12.99 9.28 -4.97
CA TRP A 131 14.30 9.74 -5.42
C TRP A 131 15.31 9.53 -4.29
N PRO A 132 16.48 8.94 -4.58
CA PRO A 132 17.51 8.67 -3.58
C PRO A 132 18.22 9.94 -3.05
N LEU A 133 17.91 11.12 -3.62
CA LEU A 133 18.54 12.40 -3.35
C LEU A 133 17.47 13.51 -3.41
N THR A 134 17.66 14.61 -2.69
CA THR A 134 16.67 15.70 -2.60
C THR A 134 16.69 16.67 -3.76
N ASP A 135 17.88 16.98 -4.29
CA ASP A 135 18.10 17.89 -5.41
C ASP A 135 18.68 17.07 -6.57
N ALA A 136 17.94 16.03 -6.94
CA ALA A 136 18.39 15.08 -7.95
C ALA A 136 18.43 15.76 -9.33
N ALA A 137 19.52 15.54 -10.08
CA ALA A 137 19.61 16.01 -11.45
C ALA A 137 18.63 15.26 -12.36
N ASP A 138 18.30 15.83 -13.52
CA ASP A 138 17.38 15.29 -14.54
C ASP A 138 17.60 13.81 -14.89
N SER A 139 18.84 13.33 -14.79
CA SER A 139 19.18 11.95 -15.11
C SER A 139 18.73 10.93 -14.06
N VAL A 140 18.22 11.35 -12.91
CA VAL A 140 17.88 10.46 -11.78
C VAL A 140 16.39 10.16 -11.78
N GLU A 141 16.04 9.05 -12.42
CA GLU A 141 14.69 8.51 -12.40
C GLU A 141 14.28 8.00 -11.00
N PRO A 142 13.03 8.23 -10.57
CA PRO A 142 12.54 7.69 -9.32
C PRO A 142 12.33 6.18 -9.40
N THR A 143 12.52 5.51 -8.26
CA THR A 143 11.95 4.17 -8.09
C THR A 143 10.45 4.27 -7.92
N ILE A 144 9.69 3.65 -8.83
CA ILE A 144 8.22 3.62 -8.80
C ILE A 144 7.76 2.33 -8.12
N GLN A 145 6.95 2.47 -7.07
CA GLN A 145 6.33 1.38 -6.35
C GLN A 145 4.81 1.45 -6.53
N LYS A 146 4.26 0.42 -7.14
CA LYS A 146 2.82 0.25 -7.27
C LYS A 146 2.25 -0.22 -5.93
N LEU A 147 1.38 0.59 -5.32
CA LEU A 147 0.76 0.29 -4.04
C LEU A 147 -0.60 -0.37 -4.28
N PHE A 148 -1.66 0.13 -3.65
CA PHE A 148 -3.01 -0.42 -3.80
C PHE A 148 -3.79 0.19 -4.98
N PRO A 149 -4.81 -0.53 -5.50
CA PRO A 149 -5.68 -0.01 -6.56
C PRO A 149 -6.46 1.21 -6.06
N ALA A 150 -6.31 2.33 -6.75
CA ALA A 150 -6.98 3.58 -6.47
C ALA A 150 -7.08 4.40 -7.75
N ASP A 151 -8.21 5.07 -7.94
CA ASP A 151 -8.55 5.86 -9.13
C ASP A 151 -8.76 7.34 -8.79
N LEU A 152 -8.90 7.70 -7.52
CA LEU A 152 -8.93 9.08 -7.04
C LEU A 152 -8.00 9.28 -5.85
N LEU A 153 -7.31 10.41 -5.87
CA LEU A 153 -6.57 11.00 -4.75
C LEU A 153 -6.99 12.45 -4.61
N ARG A 154 -7.43 12.83 -3.40
CA ARG A 154 -7.68 14.21 -2.98
C ARG A 154 -6.95 14.51 -1.68
N LEU A 155 -6.41 15.71 -1.58
CA LEU A 155 -5.62 16.18 -0.45
C LEU A 155 -6.27 17.41 0.17
N GLN A 156 -6.15 17.51 1.49
CA GLN A 156 -6.45 18.74 2.22
C GLN A 156 -5.37 18.96 3.28
N PHE A 157 -5.12 20.22 3.60
CA PHE A 157 -3.98 20.63 4.40
C PHE A 157 -4.45 21.47 5.58
N HIS A 158 -4.00 21.16 6.78
CA HIS A 158 -4.33 21.93 7.97
C HIS A 158 -3.23 22.96 8.25
N ASP A 159 -3.55 24.25 8.25
CA ASP A 159 -2.58 25.32 8.49
C ASP A 159 -2.27 25.56 9.98
N GLY A 160 -2.94 24.82 10.87
CA GLY A 160 -2.89 25.02 12.33
C GLY A 160 -4.19 25.62 12.88
N THR A 161 -5.01 26.22 12.02
CA THR A 161 -6.30 26.83 12.39
C THR A 161 -7.48 26.26 11.59
N ARG A 162 -7.30 25.99 10.29
CA ARG A 162 -8.34 25.51 9.39
C ARG A 162 -7.79 24.55 8.34
N TRP A 163 -8.70 23.82 7.73
CA TRP A 163 -8.43 22.99 6.55
C TRP A 163 -8.48 23.83 5.28
N LEU A 164 -7.48 23.64 4.42
CA LEU A 164 -7.30 24.26 3.12
C LEU A 164 -7.32 23.16 2.04
N GLU A 165 -7.85 23.47 0.85
CA GLU A 165 -7.78 22.55 -0.30
C GLU A 165 -6.42 22.60 -0.99
N ASP A 166 -5.79 23.78 -1.02
CA ASP A 166 -4.47 23.98 -1.62
C ASP A 166 -3.42 24.35 -0.56
N TRP A 167 -2.16 24.00 -0.83
CA TRP A 167 -1.01 24.44 -0.04
C TRP A 167 -0.01 25.20 -0.91
N SER A 168 0.13 26.51 -0.67
CA SER A 168 0.93 27.41 -1.51
C SER A 168 2.24 27.88 -0.88
N SER A 169 2.51 27.49 0.38
CA SER A 169 3.74 27.90 1.06
C SER A 169 4.98 27.25 0.43
N GLN A 170 6.01 28.07 0.18
CA GLN A 170 7.27 27.57 -0.38
C GLN A 170 8.17 26.87 0.64
N GLN A 171 8.14 27.31 1.90
CA GLN A 171 9.11 26.89 2.92
C GLN A 171 8.49 26.06 4.03
N THR A 172 7.20 26.24 4.30
CA THR A 172 6.53 25.56 5.41
C THR A 172 5.73 24.35 4.92
N ILE A 173 5.52 23.42 5.83
CA ILE A 173 4.63 22.27 5.66
C ILE A 173 3.39 22.46 6.54
N PRO A 174 2.25 21.84 6.19
CA PRO A 174 1.05 21.94 7.00
C PRO A 174 1.22 21.22 8.35
N ALA A 175 0.37 21.55 9.31
CA ALA A 175 0.30 20.85 10.59
C ALA A 175 -0.26 19.42 10.45
N ALA A 176 -1.17 19.22 9.50
CA ALA A 176 -1.72 17.93 9.18
C ALA A 176 -2.07 17.81 7.70
N VAL A 177 -2.09 16.58 7.20
CA VAL A 177 -2.57 16.23 5.86
C VAL A 177 -3.74 15.28 6.00
N ARG A 178 -4.84 15.58 5.33
CA ARG A 178 -5.93 14.65 5.07
C ARG A 178 -5.77 14.14 3.64
N MET A 179 -5.80 12.83 3.48
CA MET A 179 -5.81 12.15 2.18
C MET A 179 -7.09 11.37 2.05
N ILE A 180 -7.80 11.57 0.94
CA ILE A 180 -8.99 10.83 0.57
C ILE A 180 -8.65 10.07 -0.71
N LEU A 181 -8.80 8.74 -0.64
CA LEU A 181 -8.53 7.83 -1.75
C LEU A 181 -9.81 7.10 -2.10
N HIS A 182 -10.18 7.07 -3.39
CA HIS A 182 -11.20 6.13 -3.86
C HIS A 182 -10.53 4.86 -4.35
N SER A 183 -11.08 3.71 -3.96
CA SER A 183 -10.68 2.41 -4.48
C SER A 183 -11.91 1.64 -4.96
N PRO A 184 -11.91 1.10 -6.19
CA PRO A 184 -13.01 0.28 -6.67
C PRO A 184 -13.32 -0.94 -5.79
N GLN A 185 -12.34 -1.40 -4.98
CA GLN A 185 -12.49 -2.58 -4.12
C GLN A 185 -12.90 -2.24 -2.69
N TRP A 186 -12.60 -1.03 -2.20
CA TRP A 186 -12.72 -0.67 -0.78
C TRP A 186 -13.58 0.58 -0.55
N GLY A 187 -14.03 1.25 -1.61
CA GLY A 187 -14.72 2.54 -1.52
C GLY A 187 -13.77 3.67 -1.12
N ASP A 188 -14.32 4.68 -0.46
CA ASP A 188 -13.58 5.84 0.01
C ASP A 188 -12.80 5.54 1.29
N ILE A 189 -11.51 5.82 1.26
CA ILE A 189 -10.60 5.69 2.40
C ILE A 189 -10.09 7.09 2.74
N GLU A 190 -10.56 7.64 3.86
CA GLU A 190 -10.06 8.90 4.41
C GLU A 190 -9.05 8.62 5.54
N ARG A 191 -7.92 9.32 5.50
CA ARG A 191 -6.89 9.26 6.53
C ARG A 191 -6.33 10.65 6.83
N ILE A 192 -6.01 10.89 8.09
CA ILE A 192 -5.40 12.13 8.56
C ILE A 192 -4.07 11.80 9.25
N TRP A 193 -3.01 12.52 8.90
CA TRP A 193 -1.71 12.44 9.57
C TRP A 193 -1.32 13.80 10.12
N LEU A 194 -0.85 13.81 11.37
CA LEU A 194 -0.15 14.94 11.95
C LEU A 194 1.30 14.92 11.42
N LEU A 195 1.78 16.09 11.01
CA LEU A 195 3.15 16.25 10.52
C LEU A 195 4.02 16.83 11.63
N HIS A 196 5.11 16.14 11.95
CA HIS A 196 6.08 16.62 12.93
C HIS A 196 6.96 17.66 12.25
N GLY A 197 6.82 18.92 12.67
CA GLY A 197 7.50 20.08 12.06
C GLY A 197 6.69 21.38 12.14
N ALA A 198 5.40 21.31 12.50
CA ALA A 198 4.53 22.47 12.67
C ALA A 198 4.52 23.09 14.09
N LEU A 199 5.35 22.60 15.02
CA LEU A 199 5.57 23.18 16.35
C LEU A 199 6.95 23.85 16.33
N SER A 200 7.20 25.10 16.70
CA SER A 200 6.44 26.17 17.35
C SER A 200 7.19 27.49 17.07
N SER A 201 6.49 28.56 16.68
CA SER A 201 6.97 29.92 16.94
C SER A 201 6.42 30.39 18.28
#